data_AF-A0A1T4P1E4-F1
#
_entry.id   AF-A0A1T4P1E4-F1
#
_cell.length_a   1.000
_cell.length_b   1.000
_cell.length_c   1.000
_cell.angle_alpha   90.00
_cell.angle_beta   90.00
_cell.angle_gamma   90.00
#
_symmetry.space_group_name_H-M   'P 1'
#
loop_
_entity.id
_entity.type
_entity.pdbx_description
1 polymer ?
#
loop_
_entity_poly.entity_id
_entity_poly.type
_entity_poly.pdbx_seq_one_letter_code
_entity_poly.pdbx_strand_id
1 'polypeptide(L)'
;MNRAIKYRIYPTNEQKIMFARTFGCCRKVWNLMLADKIAYYQEHQKTLQTTPAQYKKEYPFLKEVDSLALANVQMNLQTAYKNFFRGKKIGFPKYKSAKHSRKSYTTNNQKGTVAILDKTIKLPKIGIVKAKIHRQPNKDWMIKSATVSQERDGVYYISILFEYEVKELYAPVTSMSTLGLDYKSDGLYVDSEGNDCNMPHYYRLSQDKLAKSQRKLRHKTIGSNNYCKQQKKIAKIHRHVANQRKDFLHKKSTEIANQYTCVCVENLNMRSMANKSFGNGKATLDNGYGMFINFLEYKLKDRGGYLIKVDKWFPSSQLCHWCGYRSPNLKDLRIRRWDCPYCGHTGIDRDWNAAINIKVEGLRSLESA
;
A
#
# COMPACT_ATOMS: atom_id res chain seq x y z
N MET A 1 2.60 18.92 -2.76
CA MET A 1 2.60 17.44 -2.60
C MET A 1 1.39 17.02 -1.78
N ASN A 2 0.93 15.77 -1.95
CA ASN A 2 -0.21 15.22 -1.21
C ASN A 2 0.26 14.14 -0.23
N ARG A 3 -0.21 14.19 1.03
CA ARG A 3 0.07 13.16 2.04
C ARG A 3 -1.18 12.84 2.84
N ALA A 4 -1.40 11.56 3.11
CA ALA A 4 -2.53 11.12 3.91
C ALA A 4 -2.09 10.63 5.30
N ILE A 5 -2.80 11.05 6.35
CA ILE A 5 -2.66 10.49 7.70
C ILE A 5 -3.92 9.71 8.05
N LYS A 6 -3.73 8.46 8.50
CA LYS A 6 -4.83 7.53 8.84
C LYS A 6 -5.03 7.44 10.35
N TYR A 7 -6.15 7.93 10.85
CA TYR A 7 -6.55 7.86 12.25
C TYR A 7 -7.56 6.75 12.51
N ARG A 8 -7.51 6.15 13.70
CA ARG A 8 -8.57 5.27 14.20
C ARG A 8 -9.70 6.13 14.75
N ILE A 9 -10.94 5.82 14.37
CA ILE A 9 -12.13 6.55 14.84
C ILE A 9 -13.10 5.61 15.56
N TYR A 10 -13.93 6.20 16.42
CA TYR A 10 -14.83 5.51 17.34
C TYR A 10 -16.24 6.13 17.23
N PRO A 11 -16.97 5.81 16.15
CA PRO A 11 -18.30 6.37 15.93
C PRO A 11 -19.33 5.85 16.94
N THR A 12 -20.31 6.70 17.27
CA THR A 12 -21.53 6.30 17.99
C THR A 12 -22.40 5.37 17.14
N ASN A 13 -23.47 4.81 17.71
CA ASN A 13 -24.35 3.91 16.96
C ASN A 13 -25.07 4.65 15.82
N GLU A 14 -25.55 5.86 16.05
CA GLU A 14 -26.14 6.72 15.02
C GLU A 14 -25.15 7.04 13.89
N GLN A 15 -23.91 7.40 14.24
CA GLN A 15 -22.86 7.64 13.26
C GLN A 15 -22.52 6.38 12.44
N LYS A 16 -22.53 5.19 13.05
CA LYS A 16 -22.34 3.93 12.32
C LYS A 16 -23.47 3.67 11.33
N ILE A 17 -24.72 3.96 11.70
CA ILE A 17 -25.88 3.86 10.81
C ILE A 17 -25.70 4.81 9.63
N MET A 18 -25.36 6.06 9.88
CA MET A 18 -25.10 7.04 8.83
C MET A 18 -23.96 6.62 7.90
N PHE A 19 -22.83 6.16 8.43
CA PHE A 19 -21.74 5.61 7.61
C PHE A 19 -22.20 4.43 6.75
N ALA A 20 -22.98 3.50 7.30
CA ALA A 20 -23.51 2.37 6.54
C ALA A 20 -24.43 2.82 5.40
N ARG A 21 -25.31 3.81 5.65
CA ARG A 21 -26.15 4.44 4.62
C ARG A 21 -25.29 5.09 3.54
N THR A 22 -24.29 5.89 3.91
CA THR A 22 -23.37 6.53 2.94
C THR A 22 -22.62 5.52 2.09
N PHE A 23 -22.07 4.45 2.69
CA PHE A 23 -21.43 3.37 1.92
C PHE A 23 -22.40 2.72 0.92
N GLY A 24 -23.65 2.48 1.34
CA GLY A 24 -24.71 1.93 0.49
C GLY A 24 -25.06 2.85 -0.68
N CYS A 25 -25.26 4.14 -0.41
CA CYS A 25 -25.58 5.15 -1.41
C CYS A 25 -24.45 5.29 -2.44
N CYS A 26 -23.19 5.40 -1.98
CA CYS A 26 -22.04 5.46 -2.88
C CYS A 26 -21.93 4.21 -3.78
N ARG A 27 -22.25 3.02 -3.24
CA ARG A 27 -22.28 1.77 -4.02
C ARG A 27 -23.40 1.79 -5.06
N LYS A 28 -24.62 2.18 -4.68
CA LYS A 28 -25.78 2.23 -5.59
C LYS A 28 -25.51 3.22 -6.72
N VAL A 29 -25.05 4.43 -6.41
CA VAL A 29 -24.72 5.47 -7.41
C VAL A 29 -23.62 4.99 -8.37
N TRP A 30 -22.57 4.32 -7.90
CA TRP A 30 -21.57 3.71 -8.79
C TRP A 30 -22.19 2.74 -9.78
N ASN A 31 -23.04 1.82 -9.29
CA ASN A 31 -23.64 0.79 -10.12
C ASN A 31 -24.62 1.38 -11.13
N LEU A 32 -25.45 2.36 -10.73
CA LEU A 32 -26.36 3.05 -11.65
C LEU A 32 -25.58 3.78 -12.75
N MET A 33 -24.59 4.60 -12.39
CA MET A 33 -23.78 5.32 -13.38
C MET A 33 -23.02 4.40 -14.33
N LEU A 34 -22.55 3.24 -13.84
CA LEU A 34 -21.91 2.25 -14.67
C LEU A 34 -22.90 1.58 -15.62
N ALA A 35 -24.10 1.24 -15.15
CA ALA A 35 -25.16 0.66 -15.98
C ALA A 35 -25.58 1.61 -17.10
N ASP A 36 -25.88 2.87 -16.78
CA ASP A 36 -26.30 3.87 -17.78
C ASP A 36 -25.21 4.10 -18.83
N LYS A 37 -23.94 4.16 -18.42
CA LYS A 37 -22.81 4.29 -19.35
C LYS A 37 -22.68 3.08 -20.27
N ILE A 38 -22.90 1.87 -19.77
CA ILE A 38 -22.87 0.64 -20.58
C ILE A 38 -24.02 0.64 -21.58
N ALA A 39 -25.25 0.90 -21.12
CA ALA A 39 -26.44 0.91 -21.96
C ALA A 39 -26.34 1.98 -23.06
N TYR A 40 -25.98 3.21 -22.70
CA TYR A 40 -25.82 4.31 -23.66
C TYR A 40 -24.72 4.01 -24.69
N TYR A 41 -23.62 3.41 -24.27
CA TYR A 41 -22.57 3.01 -25.20
C TYR A 41 -23.03 1.89 -26.15
N GLN A 42 -23.79 0.91 -25.66
CA GLN A 42 -24.33 -0.17 -26.50
C GLN A 42 -25.26 0.36 -27.60
N GLU A 43 -26.10 1.33 -27.26
CA GLU A 43 -27.10 1.90 -28.17
C GLU A 43 -26.51 2.96 -29.12
N HIS A 44 -25.67 3.87 -28.60
CA HIS A 44 -25.23 5.06 -29.35
C HIS A 44 -23.74 5.03 -29.74
N GLN A 45 -22.97 4.03 -29.28
CA GLN A 45 -21.51 3.94 -29.43
C GLN A 45 -20.76 5.19 -28.94
N LYS A 46 -21.35 5.92 -27.98
CA LYS A 46 -20.83 7.17 -27.41
C LYS A 46 -20.71 7.06 -25.89
N THR A 47 -19.91 7.95 -25.30
CA THR A 47 -19.73 7.99 -23.84
C THR A 47 -20.74 8.94 -23.20
N LEU A 48 -21.57 8.43 -22.29
CA LEU A 48 -22.48 9.24 -21.48
C LEU A 48 -21.75 9.94 -20.32
N GLN A 49 -22.04 11.22 -20.07
CA GLN A 49 -21.70 11.88 -18.82
C GLN A 49 -22.85 11.73 -17.84
N THR A 50 -22.59 11.05 -16.72
CA THR A 50 -23.58 10.83 -15.66
C THR A 50 -23.23 11.63 -14.43
N THR A 51 -24.24 12.13 -13.72
CA THR A 51 -24.07 12.83 -12.45
C THR A 51 -24.93 12.18 -11.37
N PRO A 52 -24.51 12.19 -10.10
CA PRO A 52 -25.33 11.64 -9.02
C PRO A 52 -26.68 12.34 -8.84
N ALA A 53 -26.84 13.57 -9.33
CA ALA A 53 -28.05 14.37 -9.15
C ALA A 53 -29.26 13.75 -9.87
N GLN A 54 -29.06 13.13 -11.03
CA GLN A 54 -30.15 12.56 -11.83
C GLN A 54 -30.91 11.46 -11.10
N TYR A 55 -30.23 10.70 -10.24
CA TYR A 55 -30.84 9.60 -9.48
C TYR A 55 -31.61 10.05 -8.24
N LYS A 56 -31.51 11.32 -7.83
CA LYS A 56 -32.14 11.79 -6.58
C LYS A 56 -33.67 11.91 -6.66
N LYS A 57 -34.24 11.93 -7.86
CA LYS A 57 -35.69 11.90 -8.06
C LYS A 57 -36.25 10.50 -7.77
N GLU A 58 -35.67 9.48 -8.39
CA GLU A 58 -36.06 8.07 -8.23
C GLU A 58 -35.62 7.49 -6.88
N TYR A 59 -34.48 7.95 -6.34
CA TYR A 59 -33.94 7.48 -5.06
C TYR A 59 -33.77 8.64 -4.06
N PRO A 60 -34.86 9.09 -3.39
CA PRO A 60 -34.83 10.25 -2.49
C PRO A 60 -33.82 10.13 -1.34
N PHE A 61 -33.57 8.92 -0.83
CA PHE A 61 -32.61 8.67 0.26
C PHE A 61 -31.17 9.11 -0.09
N LEU A 62 -30.84 9.31 -1.37
CA LEU A 62 -29.56 9.87 -1.79
C LEU A 62 -29.36 11.33 -1.31
N LYS A 63 -30.43 12.03 -0.91
CA LYS A 63 -30.38 13.37 -0.33
C LYS A 63 -30.00 13.37 1.16
N GLU A 64 -30.13 12.23 1.85
CA GLU A 64 -29.82 12.11 3.28
C GLU A 64 -28.31 12.11 3.54
N VAL A 65 -27.51 11.66 2.57
CA VAL A 65 -26.07 11.51 2.70
C VAL A 65 -25.32 12.72 2.17
N ASP A 66 -24.04 12.82 2.52
CA ASP A 66 -23.16 13.87 2.02
C ASP A 66 -23.08 13.85 0.48
N SER A 67 -23.42 14.98 -0.14
CA SER A 67 -23.40 15.16 -1.59
C SER A 67 -21.98 15.03 -2.16
N LEU A 68 -20.95 15.42 -1.41
CA LEU A 68 -19.55 15.30 -1.82
C LEU A 68 -19.09 13.85 -1.83
N ALA A 69 -19.69 13.00 -0.99
CA ALA A 69 -19.48 11.56 -1.05
C ALA A 69 -19.97 10.97 -2.37
N LEU A 70 -21.13 11.42 -2.87
CA LEU A 70 -21.67 10.98 -4.15
C LEU A 70 -20.88 11.55 -5.34
N ALA A 71 -20.47 12.82 -5.28
CA ALA A 71 -19.64 13.44 -6.31
C ALA A 71 -18.28 12.73 -6.45
N ASN A 72 -17.66 12.34 -5.34
CA ASN A 72 -16.43 11.53 -5.39
C ASN A 72 -16.64 10.17 -6.07
N VAL A 73 -17.84 9.57 -6.02
CA VAL A 73 -18.11 8.32 -6.76
C VAL A 73 -18.07 8.54 -8.27
N GLN A 74 -18.61 9.67 -8.75
CA GLN A 74 -18.53 10.06 -10.16
C GLN A 74 -17.07 10.22 -10.60
N MET A 75 -16.27 10.97 -9.83
CA MET A 75 -14.84 11.16 -10.12
C MET A 75 -14.07 9.85 -10.14
N ASN A 76 -14.37 8.95 -9.20
CA ASN A 76 -13.76 7.61 -9.15
C ASN A 76 -14.13 6.78 -10.38
N LEU A 77 -15.37 6.87 -10.87
CA LEU A 77 -15.82 6.13 -12.06
C LEU A 77 -15.16 6.68 -13.32
N GLN A 78 -15.13 8.01 -13.49
CA GLN A 78 -14.41 8.66 -14.59
C GLN A 78 -12.93 8.27 -14.61
N THR A 79 -12.28 8.26 -13.45
CA THR A 79 -10.88 7.80 -13.31
C THR A 79 -10.73 6.34 -13.72
N ALA A 80 -11.69 5.47 -13.34
CA ALA A 80 -11.65 4.06 -13.71
C ALA A 80 -11.78 3.86 -15.23
N TYR A 81 -12.64 4.63 -15.91
CA TYR A 81 -12.73 4.62 -17.38
C TYR A 81 -11.46 5.16 -18.04
N LYS A 82 -10.93 6.29 -17.59
CA LYS A 82 -9.67 6.85 -18.11
C LYS A 82 -8.53 5.83 -18.00
N ASN A 83 -8.46 5.14 -16.86
CA ASN A 83 -7.47 4.10 -16.64
C ASN A 83 -7.69 2.87 -17.53
N PHE A 84 -8.93 2.45 -17.76
CA PHE A 84 -9.25 1.37 -18.71
C PHE A 84 -8.71 1.67 -20.11
N PHE A 85 -8.93 2.89 -20.63
CA PHE A 85 -8.43 3.29 -21.95
C PHE A 85 -6.92 3.49 -22.00
N ARG A 86 -6.26 3.81 -20.87
CA ARG A 86 -4.80 4.00 -20.81
C ARG A 86 -4.01 2.68 -20.92
N GLY A 87 -4.59 1.53 -20.60
CA GLY A 87 -3.85 0.28 -20.71
C GLY A 87 -4.67 -0.99 -20.50
N LYS A 88 -4.45 -1.96 -21.40
CA LYS A 88 -5.16 -3.26 -21.43
C LYS A 88 -5.08 -4.05 -20.12
N LYS A 89 -4.06 -3.84 -19.28
CA LYS A 89 -3.85 -4.56 -18.00
C LYS A 89 -4.80 -4.13 -16.86
N ILE A 90 -5.48 -3.00 -16.97
CA ILE A 90 -6.29 -2.45 -15.86
C ILE A 90 -7.70 -3.05 -15.81
N GLY A 91 -8.23 -3.46 -16.98
CA GLY A 91 -9.56 -4.06 -17.12
C GLY A 91 -10.70 -3.05 -16.97
N PHE A 92 -11.88 -3.45 -17.44
CA PHE A 92 -13.09 -2.61 -17.43
C PHE A 92 -13.64 -2.42 -16.00
N PRO A 93 -14.24 -1.27 -15.64
CA PRO A 93 -14.86 -1.05 -14.35
C PRO A 93 -15.94 -2.09 -14.03
N LYS A 94 -15.94 -2.62 -12.81
CA LYS A 94 -16.89 -3.67 -12.37
C LYS A 94 -17.96 -3.11 -11.44
N TYR A 95 -19.13 -3.75 -11.45
CA TYR A 95 -20.17 -3.51 -10.46
C TYR A 95 -19.67 -3.81 -9.04
N LYS A 96 -20.13 -2.99 -8.08
CA LYS A 96 -19.79 -3.11 -6.67
C LYS A 96 -20.83 -3.98 -5.94
N SER A 97 -20.33 -4.95 -5.19
CA SER A 97 -21.13 -5.87 -4.37
C SER A 97 -21.29 -5.34 -2.93
N ALA A 98 -22.49 -5.46 -2.37
CA ALA A 98 -22.72 -5.10 -0.97
C ALA A 98 -21.89 -5.95 0.02
N LYS A 99 -21.61 -7.21 -0.35
CA LYS A 99 -20.91 -8.19 0.48
C LYS A 99 -19.39 -8.08 0.36
N HIS A 100 -18.89 -7.83 -0.85
CA HIS A 100 -17.46 -7.93 -1.15
C HIS A 100 -16.76 -6.59 -1.32
N SER A 101 -17.47 -5.52 -1.68
CA SER A 101 -16.84 -4.22 -1.89
C SER A 101 -16.37 -3.60 -0.58
N ARG A 102 -15.27 -2.84 -0.67
CA ARG A 102 -14.73 -2.06 0.44
C ARG A 102 -15.81 -1.09 0.93
N LYS A 103 -16.06 -1.11 2.24
CA LYS A 103 -16.92 -0.15 2.92
C LYS A 103 -16.14 1.13 3.16
N SER A 104 -16.25 2.07 2.22
CA SER A 104 -15.60 3.37 2.30
C SER A 104 -16.34 4.43 1.51
N TYR A 105 -16.21 5.69 1.93
CA TYR A 105 -16.57 6.87 1.14
C TYR A 105 -15.54 7.97 1.39
N THR A 106 -15.45 8.90 0.44
CA THR A 106 -14.55 10.05 0.51
C THR A 106 -15.39 11.31 0.43
N THR A 107 -15.15 12.26 1.32
CA THR A 107 -15.72 13.60 1.29
C THR A 107 -14.63 14.64 1.10
N ASN A 108 -14.94 15.73 0.41
CA ASN A 108 -13.99 16.81 0.19
C ASN A 108 -14.18 17.88 1.26
N ASN A 109 -13.08 18.51 1.65
CA ASN A 109 -13.15 19.66 2.54
C ASN A 109 -13.61 20.88 1.76
N GLN A 110 -14.71 21.48 2.18
CA GLN A 110 -15.22 22.74 1.66
C GLN A 110 -15.27 23.73 2.81
N LYS A 111 -14.34 24.69 2.83
CA LYS A 111 -14.30 25.79 3.83
C LYS A 111 -14.47 25.29 5.29
N GLY A 112 -13.76 24.22 5.67
CA GLY A 112 -13.76 23.72 7.06
C GLY A 112 -14.88 22.72 7.41
N THR A 113 -15.56 22.13 6.42
CA THR A 113 -16.49 21.00 6.66
C THR A 113 -15.79 19.78 7.23
N VAL A 114 -14.49 19.63 6.97
CA VAL A 114 -13.63 18.63 7.59
C VAL A 114 -12.60 19.34 8.46
N ALA A 115 -12.53 18.99 9.74
CA ALA A 115 -11.57 19.56 10.67
C ALA A 115 -11.04 18.50 11.63
N ILE A 116 -9.76 18.60 11.97
CA ILE A 116 -9.15 17.84 13.07
C ILE A 116 -9.24 18.72 14.31
N LEU A 117 -9.84 18.17 15.36
CA LEU A 117 -9.88 18.74 16.70
C LEU A 117 -9.02 17.86 17.61
N ASP A 118 -8.87 18.20 18.89
CA ASP A 118 -7.96 17.50 19.82
C ASP A 118 -8.12 15.96 19.82
N LYS A 119 -9.31 15.46 20.19
CA LYS A 119 -9.61 14.00 20.27
C LYS A 119 -10.71 13.56 19.32
N THR A 120 -11.05 14.41 18.36
CA THR A 120 -12.21 14.21 17.49
C THR A 120 -11.95 14.76 16.09
N ILE A 121 -12.71 14.27 15.11
CA ILE A 121 -12.68 14.76 13.74
C ILE A 121 -14.10 15.15 13.33
N LYS A 122 -14.26 16.36 12.79
CA LYS A 122 -15.52 16.87 12.26
C LYS A 122 -15.68 16.39 10.81
N LEU A 123 -16.89 15.93 10.48
CA LEU A 123 -17.28 15.51 9.13
C LEU A 123 -18.64 16.10 8.73
N PRO A 124 -18.84 16.38 7.42
CA PRO A 124 -20.13 16.84 6.93
C PRO A 124 -21.21 15.77 7.14
N LYS A 125 -22.42 16.19 7.53
CA LYS A 125 -23.61 15.36 7.86
C LYS A 125 -23.46 14.37 9.02
N ILE A 126 -22.25 13.97 9.37
CA ILE A 126 -21.94 13.01 10.44
C ILE A 126 -21.68 13.73 11.77
N GLY A 127 -21.18 14.97 11.72
CA GLY A 127 -20.80 15.73 12.91
C GLY A 127 -19.43 15.33 13.46
N ILE A 128 -19.27 15.40 14.77
CA ILE A 128 -18.00 15.21 15.47
C ILE A 128 -17.82 13.73 15.86
N VAL A 129 -16.76 13.10 15.39
CA VAL A 129 -16.45 11.68 15.63
C VAL A 129 -15.21 11.55 16.49
N LYS A 130 -15.27 10.77 17.58
CA LYS A 130 -14.10 10.47 18.42
C LYS A 130 -12.99 9.81 17.61
N ALA A 131 -11.75 10.26 17.79
CA ALA A 131 -10.59 9.83 17.02
C ALA A 131 -9.35 9.72 17.91
N LYS A 132 -8.49 8.73 17.64
CA LYS A 132 -7.14 8.68 18.22
C LYS A 132 -6.18 9.47 17.35
N ILE A 133 -6.04 10.76 17.66
CA ILE A 133 -5.07 11.66 17.02
C ILE A 133 -3.69 11.36 17.61
N HIS A 134 -2.85 10.69 16.83
CA HIS A 134 -1.50 10.26 17.23
C HIS A 134 -0.40 11.02 16.49
N ARG A 135 -0.80 11.97 15.63
CA ARG A 135 0.07 12.84 14.85
C ARG A 135 -0.74 14.08 14.52
N GLN A 136 -0.18 15.26 14.75
CA GLN A 136 -0.74 16.51 14.26
C GLN A 136 -0.10 16.84 12.90
N PRO A 137 -0.86 17.36 11.93
CA PRO A 137 -0.27 17.89 10.70
C PRO A 137 0.50 19.18 11.02
N ASN A 138 1.44 19.55 10.14
CA ASN A 138 2.09 20.84 10.25
C ASN A 138 1.08 21.97 9.94
N LYS A 139 1.37 23.19 10.43
CA LYS A 139 0.45 24.34 10.33
C LYS A 139 0.17 24.76 8.88
N ASP A 140 1.12 24.53 7.98
CA ASP A 140 1.08 24.83 6.55
C ASP A 140 0.30 23.78 5.74
N TRP A 141 -0.15 22.68 6.35
CA TRP A 141 -0.83 21.61 5.64
C TRP A 141 -2.34 21.86 5.51
N MET A 142 -2.83 21.93 4.28
CA MET A 142 -4.24 22.12 3.97
C MET A 142 -4.98 20.81 3.83
N ILE A 143 -6.11 20.64 4.54
CA ILE A 143 -6.97 19.46 4.38
C ILE A 143 -7.72 19.52 3.04
N LYS A 144 -7.52 18.51 2.18
CA LYS A 144 -8.21 18.35 0.90
C LYS A 144 -9.46 17.48 0.99
N SER A 145 -9.33 16.32 1.62
CA SER A 145 -10.42 15.35 1.71
C SER A 145 -10.25 14.40 2.89
N ALA A 146 -11.34 13.74 3.26
CA ALA A 146 -11.36 12.70 4.27
C ALA A 146 -12.03 11.44 3.71
N THR A 147 -11.35 10.31 3.83
CA THR A 147 -11.89 9.00 3.46
C THR A 147 -12.17 8.18 4.69
N VAL A 148 -13.45 7.92 4.97
CA VAL A 148 -13.88 7.01 6.03
C VAL A 148 -13.94 5.60 5.49
N SER A 149 -13.45 4.63 6.27
CA SER A 149 -13.51 3.22 5.90
C SER A 149 -13.75 2.31 7.10
N GLN A 150 -14.43 1.18 6.86
CA GLN A 150 -14.66 0.13 7.84
C GLN A 150 -13.93 -1.15 7.41
N GLU A 151 -13.09 -1.68 8.30
CA GLU A 151 -12.43 -2.97 8.13
C GLU A 151 -13.39 -4.14 8.43
N ARG A 152 -13.08 -5.35 7.96
CA ARG A 152 -13.96 -6.53 8.08
C ARG A 152 -14.26 -6.95 9.52
N ASP A 153 -13.42 -6.57 10.47
CA ASP A 153 -13.64 -6.83 11.89
C ASP A 153 -14.50 -5.75 12.59
N GLY A 154 -14.94 -4.73 11.84
CA GLY A 154 -15.83 -3.66 12.31
C GLY A 154 -15.11 -2.39 12.76
N VAL A 155 -13.77 -2.35 12.73
CA VAL A 155 -13.01 -1.16 13.11
C VAL A 155 -13.12 -0.09 12.03
N TYR A 156 -13.30 1.17 12.45
CA TYR A 156 -13.36 2.32 11.56
C TYR A 156 -12.04 3.09 11.57
N TYR A 157 -11.70 3.58 10.38
CA TYR A 157 -10.57 4.48 10.17
C TYR A 157 -10.99 5.65 9.29
N ILE A 158 -10.33 6.78 9.50
CA ILE A 158 -10.40 7.92 8.59
C ILE A 158 -9.01 8.27 8.09
N SER A 159 -8.89 8.45 6.78
CA SER A 159 -7.67 8.90 6.12
C SER A 159 -7.87 10.33 5.67
N ILE A 160 -7.18 11.28 6.29
CA ILE A 160 -7.26 12.70 5.95
C ILE A 160 -6.12 12.99 4.97
N LEU A 161 -6.47 13.48 3.78
CA LEU A 161 -5.55 13.90 2.75
C LEU A 161 -5.21 15.37 2.94
N PHE A 162 -3.92 15.65 3.01
CA PHE A 162 -3.36 16.99 3.10
C PHE A 162 -2.63 17.34 1.81
N GLU A 163 -2.70 18.61 1.45
CA GLU A 163 -1.88 19.25 0.44
C GLU A 163 -0.98 20.28 1.14
N TYR A 164 0.29 20.31 0.76
CA TYR A 164 1.28 21.24 1.29
C TYR A 164 2.38 21.45 0.26
N GLU A 165 3.08 22.58 0.37
CA GLU A 165 4.24 22.88 -0.46
C GLU A 165 5.46 22.11 0.07
N VAL A 166 6.22 21.52 -0.84
CA VAL A 166 7.45 20.81 -0.50
C VAL A 166 8.59 21.78 -0.70
N LYS A 167 9.37 22.00 0.35
CA LYS A 167 10.70 22.57 0.19
C LYS A 167 11.60 21.47 -0.35
N GLU A 168 12.20 21.70 -1.51
CA GLU A 168 13.18 20.76 -2.06
C GLU A 168 14.37 20.69 -1.11
N LEU A 169 14.61 19.49 -0.59
CA LEU A 169 15.76 19.19 0.25
C LEU A 169 16.69 18.32 -0.59
N TYR A 170 17.97 18.63 -0.54
CA TYR A 170 19.01 17.89 -1.22
C TYR A 170 20.08 17.54 -0.20
N ALA A 171 20.21 16.26 0.11
CA ALA A 171 21.29 15.76 0.95
C ALA A 171 22.44 15.30 0.05
N PRO A 172 23.71 15.62 0.38
CA PRO A 172 24.84 15.14 -0.39
C PRO A 172 24.86 13.61 -0.39
N VAL A 173 25.10 13.02 -1.57
CA VAL A 173 25.23 11.59 -1.74
C VAL A 173 26.71 11.26 -1.87
N THR A 174 27.19 10.36 -1.03
CA THR A 174 28.55 9.82 -1.04
C THR A 174 28.48 8.31 -0.93
N SER A 175 29.59 7.62 -1.21
CA SER A 175 29.66 6.16 -1.00
C SER A 175 29.36 5.77 0.45
N MET A 176 29.81 6.55 1.43
CA MET A 176 29.57 6.29 2.86
C MET A 176 28.11 6.53 3.27
N SER A 177 27.41 7.46 2.61
CA SER A 177 26.01 7.77 2.89
C SER A 177 25.03 6.96 2.04
N THR A 178 25.52 5.93 1.33
CA THR A 178 24.73 5.08 0.42
C THR A 178 24.70 3.63 0.89
N LEU A 179 23.51 3.03 0.87
CA LEU A 179 23.30 1.64 1.21
C LEU A 179 22.78 0.85 -0.01
N GLY A 180 23.36 -0.31 -0.29
CA GLY A 180 22.79 -1.25 -1.25
C GLY A 180 21.94 -2.30 -0.54
N LEU A 181 20.75 -2.61 -1.06
CA LEU A 181 19.89 -3.67 -0.52
C LEU A 181 19.63 -4.73 -1.59
N ASP A 182 20.10 -5.95 -1.33
CA ASP A 182 19.71 -7.13 -2.08
C ASP A 182 18.44 -7.77 -1.48
N TYR A 183 17.54 -8.26 -2.33
CA TYR A 183 16.28 -8.81 -1.88
C TYR A 183 16.43 -10.23 -1.33
N LYS A 184 16.00 -10.42 -0.08
CA LYS A 184 15.97 -11.73 0.57
C LYS A 184 14.55 -12.20 0.83
N SER A 185 14.12 -13.26 0.14
CA SER A 185 12.74 -13.76 0.26
C SER A 185 12.35 -14.18 1.69
N ASP A 186 13.30 -14.74 2.45
CA ASP A 186 13.11 -15.20 3.82
C ASP A 186 13.63 -14.20 4.89
N GLY A 187 14.01 -12.98 4.51
CA GLY A 187 14.63 -12.02 5.44
C GLY A 187 14.35 -10.55 5.18
N LEU A 188 13.61 -10.21 4.13
CA LEU A 188 13.39 -8.86 3.56
C LEU A 188 14.56 -8.38 2.68
N TYR A 189 15.75 -8.21 3.24
CA TYR A 189 16.95 -7.82 2.49
C TYR A 189 18.25 -8.25 3.21
N VAL A 190 19.34 -8.28 2.44
CA VAL A 190 20.74 -8.19 2.91
C VAL A 190 21.29 -6.83 2.49
N ASP A 191 21.98 -6.13 3.39
CA ASP A 191 22.58 -4.83 3.07
C ASP A 191 24.06 -4.93 2.68
N SER A 192 24.59 -3.85 2.07
CA SER A 192 25.99 -3.79 1.63
C SER A 192 27.00 -3.79 2.78
N GLU A 193 26.55 -3.57 4.02
CA GLU A 193 27.36 -3.66 5.24
C GLU A 193 27.38 -5.09 5.81
N GLY A 194 26.70 -6.04 5.15
CA GLY A 194 26.68 -7.45 5.52
C GLY A 194 25.61 -7.82 6.55
N ASN A 195 24.68 -6.91 6.87
CA ASN A 195 23.62 -7.17 7.85
C ASN A 195 22.36 -7.73 7.19
N ASP A 196 21.73 -8.67 7.89
CA ASP A 196 20.40 -9.19 7.58
C ASP A 196 19.30 -8.39 8.29
N CYS A 197 18.21 -8.08 7.59
CA CYS A 197 17.09 -7.34 8.20
C CYS A 197 16.36 -8.15 9.30
N ASN A 198 16.52 -9.48 9.35
CA ASN A 198 15.92 -10.37 10.36
C ASN A 198 14.40 -10.20 10.50
N MET A 199 13.67 -10.14 9.37
CA MET A 199 12.22 -9.96 9.33
C MET A 199 11.47 -11.11 10.04
N PRO A 200 10.69 -10.82 11.11
CA PRO A 200 9.88 -11.85 11.74
C PRO A 200 8.75 -12.29 10.80
N HIS A 201 8.60 -13.60 10.58
CA HIS A 201 7.55 -14.17 9.74
C HIS A 201 6.18 -14.14 10.42
N TYR A 202 5.60 -12.95 10.62
CA TYR A 202 4.39 -12.74 11.40
C TYR A 202 3.20 -13.59 10.94
N TYR A 203 3.06 -13.87 9.64
CA TYR A 203 2.01 -14.76 9.16
C TYR A 203 2.26 -16.20 9.57
N ARG A 204 3.50 -16.70 9.46
CA ARG A 204 3.87 -18.06 9.90
C ARG A 204 3.61 -18.23 11.39
N LEU A 205 3.98 -17.25 12.22
CA LEU A 205 3.72 -17.25 13.66
C LEU A 205 2.22 -17.31 14.01
N SER A 206 1.36 -16.76 13.16
CA SER A 206 -0.10 -16.76 13.37
C SER A 206 -0.84 -17.91 12.67
N GLN A 207 -0.13 -18.79 11.96
CA GLN A 207 -0.72 -19.76 11.04
C GLN A 207 -1.61 -20.77 11.77
N ASP A 208 -1.17 -21.32 12.91
CA ASP A 208 -1.95 -22.31 13.66
C ASP A 208 -3.24 -21.71 14.22
N LYS A 209 -3.14 -20.49 14.75
CA LYS A 209 -4.30 -19.74 15.24
C LYS A 209 -5.29 -19.45 14.12
N LEU A 210 -4.78 -19.12 12.93
CA LEU A 210 -5.60 -18.89 11.74
C LEU A 210 -6.29 -20.18 11.28
N ALA A 211 -5.55 -21.28 11.16
CA ALA A 211 -6.05 -22.58 10.73
C ALA A 211 -7.15 -23.10 11.66
N LYS A 212 -6.92 -23.05 12.99
CA LYS A 212 -7.92 -23.39 14.01
C LYS A 212 -9.18 -22.53 13.86
N SER A 213 -9.02 -21.23 13.62
CA SER A 213 -10.15 -20.30 13.45
C SER A 213 -10.93 -20.53 12.16
N GLN A 214 -10.26 -20.89 11.06
CA GLN A 214 -10.86 -21.23 9.78
C GLN A 214 -11.60 -22.57 9.85
N ARG A 215 -11.04 -23.59 10.52
CA ARG A 215 -11.73 -24.87 10.77
C ARG A 215 -13.04 -24.65 11.53
N LYS A 216 -13.02 -23.82 12.58
CA LYS A 216 -14.26 -23.43 13.31
C LYS A 216 -15.27 -22.69 12.43
N LEU A 217 -14.86 -21.98 11.38
CA LEU A 217 -15.76 -21.31 10.45
C LEU A 217 -16.46 -22.30 9.52
N ARG A 218 -15.74 -23.33 9.03
CA ARG A 218 -16.27 -24.39 8.16
C ARG A 218 -17.50 -25.08 8.77
N HIS A 219 -17.49 -25.29 10.08
CA HIS A 219 -18.59 -25.95 10.79
C HIS A 219 -19.77 -25.03 11.12
N LYS A 220 -19.83 -23.80 10.59
CA LYS A 220 -20.91 -22.85 10.86
C LYS A 220 -21.75 -22.63 9.62
N THR A 221 -23.07 -22.59 9.79
CA THR A 221 -24.03 -22.27 8.73
C THR A 221 -23.73 -20.89 8.14
N ILE A 222 -23.49 -20.84 6.83
CA ILE A 222 -23.19 -19.61 6.10
C ILE A 222 -24.33 -18.60 6.32
N GLY A 223 -23.96 -17.35 6.62
CA GLY A 223 -24.93 -16.27 6.86
C GLY A 223 -25.46 -16.18 8.28
N SER A 224 -25.33 -17.22 9.11
CA SER A 224 -25.75 -17.16 10.51
C SER A 224 -24.99 -16.11 11.33
N ASN A 225 -25.58 -15.65 12.43
CA ASN A 225 -24.91 -14.75 13.39
C ASN A 225 -23.59 -15.33 13.90
N ASN A 226 -23.54 -16.65 14.12
CA ASN A 226 -22.33 -17.35 14.56
C ASN A 226 -21.25 -17.36 13.48
N TYR A 227 -21.62 -17.56 12.22
CA TYR A 227 -20.71 -17.47 11.08
C TYR A 227 -20.12 -16.06 10.96
N CYS A 228 -20.95 -15.03 11.01
CA CYS A 228 -20.51 -13.63 10.97
C CYS A 228 -19.57 -13.27 12.14
N LYS A 229 -19.87 -13.73 13.36
CA LYS A 229 -19.00 -13.58 14.53
C LYS A 229 -17.63 -14.24 14.30
N GLN A 230 -17.59 -15.43 13.71
CA GLN A 230 -16.36 -16.15 13.44
C GLN A 230 -15.53 -15.50 12.32
N GLN A 231 -16.16 -15.00 11.26
CA GLN A 231 -15.47 -14.22 10.22
C GLN A 231 -14.77 -12.99 10.79
N LYS A 232 -15.43 -12.27 11.72
CA LYS A 232 -14.80 -11.14 12.43
C LYS A 232 -13.58 -11.56 13.23
N LYS A 233 -13.60 -12.73 13.89
CA LYS A 233 -12.43 -13.27 14.61
C LYS A 233 -11.26 -13.53 13.66
N ILE A 234 -11.51 -14.15 12.51
CA ILE A 234 -10.48 -14.38 11.47
C ILE A 234 -9.93 -13.04 10.95
N ALA A 235 -10.82 -12.06 10.67
CA ALA A 235 -10.41 -10.74 10.24
C ALA A 235 -9.52 -10.01 11.27
N LYS A 236 -9.77 -10.18 12.57
CA LYS A 236 -8.91 -9.64 13.64
C LYS A 236 -7.50 -10.24 13.60
N ILE A 237 -7.37 -11.55 13.37
CA ILE A 237 -6.06 -12.22 13.25
C ILE A 237 -5.30 -11.66 12.05
N HIS A 238 -5.92 -11.60 10.88
CA HIS A 238 -5.28 -11.01 9.69
C HIS A 238 -4.88 -9.55 9.90
N ARG A 239 -5.72 -8.74 10.55
CA ARG A 239 -5.40 -7.35 10.87
C ARG A 239 -4.20 -7.26 11.83
N HIS A 240 -4.12 -8.13 12.82
CA HIS A 240 -2.98 -8.16 13.75
C HIS A 240 -1.67 -8.44 13.01
N VAL A 241 -1.62 -9.50 12.18
CA VAL A 241 -0.47 -9.83 11.35
C VAL A 241 -0.07 -8.67 10.43
N ALA A 242 -1.05 -8.07 9.74
CA ALA A 242 -0.80 -6.94 8.85
C ALA A 242 -0.25 -5.72 9.60
N ASN A 243 -0.74 -5.46 10.82
CA ASN A 243 -0.26 -4.36 11.66
C ASN A 243 1.16 -4.62 12.19
N GLN A 244 1.49 -5.83 12.64
CA GLN A 244 2.84 -6.18 13.08
C GLN A 244 3.85 -6.00 11.95
N ARG A 245 3.54 -6.54 10.77
CA ARG A 245 4.34 -6.37 9.57
C ARG A 245 4.55 -4.89 9.23
N LYS A 246 3.45 -4.13 9.19
CA LYS A 246 3.51 -2.71 8.86
C LYS A 246 4.34 -1.91 9.88
N ASP A 247 4.23 -2.22 11.17
CA ASP A 247 5.00 -1.60 12.24
C ASP A 247 6.50 -1.86 12.05
N PHE A 248 6.89 -3.13 11.86
CA PHE A 248 8.28 -3.52 11.60
C PHE A 248 8.84 -2.80 10.37
N LEU A 249 8.13 -2.86 9.24
CA LEU A 249 8.58 -2.21 8.00
C LEU A 249 8.70 -0.69 8.14
N HIS A 250 7.81 -0.04 8.90
CA HIS A 250 7.94 1.38 9.18
C HIS A 250 9.15 1.68 10.07
N LYS A 251 9.43 0.89 11.10
CA LYS A 251 10.61 1.09 11.95
C LYS A 251 11.89 0.96 11.13
N LYS A 252 12.04 -0.14 10.38
CA LYS A 252 13.22 -0.39 9.55
C LYS A 252 13.43 0.65 8.45
N SER A 253 12.38 1.04 7.73
CA SER A 253 12.52 2.11 6.72
C SER A 253 12.79 3.50 7.33
N THR A 254 12.39 3.76 8.59
CA THR A 254 12.76 5.00 9.27
C THR A 254 14.22 4.97 9.71
N GLU A 255 14.66 3.84 10.28
CA GLU A 255 16.04 3.62 10.70
C GLU A 255 17.02 3.86 9.54
N ILE A 256 16.79 3.20 8.40
CA ILE A 256 17.61 3.39 7.19
C ILE A 256 17.56 4.84 6.71
N ALA A 257 16.37 5.42 6.56
CA ALA A 257 16.24 6.79 6.06
C ALA A 257 16.85 7.86 6.99
N ASN A 258 17.06 7.55 8.27
CA ASN A 258 17.76 8.44 9.19
C ASN A 258 19.29 8.32 9.09
N GLN A 259 19.82 7.18 8.63
CA GLN A 259 21.26 6.91 8.57
C GLN A 259 21.85 7.17 7.19
N TYR A 260 21.09 6.91 6.13
CA TYR A 260 21.56 6.96 4.75
C TYR A 260 20.81 8.02 3.94
N THR A 261 21.55 8.73 3.10
CA THR A 261 20.99 9.72 2.16
C THR A 261 20.57 9.08 0.85
N CYS A 262 21.17 7.95 0.48
CA CYS A 262 20.82 7.20 -0.71
C CYS A 262 20.66 5.72 -0.40
N VAL A 263 19.65 5.08 -1.01
CA VAL A 263 19.50 3.63 -0.98
C VAL A 263 19.30 3.08 -2.39
N CYS A 264 20.11 2.09 -2.75
CA CYS A 264 20.08 1.41 -4.03
C CYS A 264 19.41 0.04 -3.86
N VAL A 265 18.44 -0.26 -4.72
CA VAL A 265 17.70 -1.54 -4.71
C VAL A 265 17.51 -2.05 -6.13
N GLU A 266 17.34 -3.35 -6.30
CA GLU A 266 16.98 -3.91 -7.62
C GLU A 266 15.53 -3.55 -8.02
N ASN A 267 15.31 -3.30 -9.32
CA ASN A 267 13.98 -3.09 -9.87
C ASN A 267 13.18 -4.39 -10.01
N LEU A 268 12.79 -4.97 -8.88
CA LEU A 268 12.10 -6.26 -8.84
C LEU A 268 10.59 -6.15 -9.09
N ASN A 269 10.08 -7.02 -9.97
CA ASN A 269 8.65 -7.19 -10.12
C ASN A 269 8.09 -8.13 -9.04
N MET A 270 7.80 -7.54 -7.87
CA MET A 270 7.27 -8.26 -6.71
C MET A 270 6.00 -9.06 -6.99
N ARG A 271 5.16 -8.64 -7.97
CA ARG A 271 3.97 -9.40 -8.34
C ARG A 271 4.34 -10.71 -9.04
N SER A 272 5.35 -10.66 -9.92
CA SER A 272 5.89 -11.85 -10.57
C SER A 272 6.52 -12.80 -9.55
N MET A 273 7.31 -12.25 -8.61
CA MET A 273 8.00 -13.03 -7.58
C MET A 273 7.06 -13.60 -6.50
N ALA A 274 5.88 -13.00 -6.31
CA ALA A 274 4.85 -13.50 -5.41
C ALA A 274 4.00 -14.63 -6.02
N ASN A 275 4.16 -14.95 -7.30
CA ASN A 275 3.41 -16.03 -7.94
C ASN A 275 3.80 -17.40 -7.38
N LYS A 276 2.81 -18.30 -7.33
CA LYS A 276 2.96 -19.66 -6.76
C LYS A 276 4.03 -20.51 -7.46
N SER A 277 4.33 -20.24 -8.72
CA SER A 277 5.24 -21.05 -9.54
C SER A 277 6.69 -21.07 -9.02
N PHE A 278 7.11 -20.08 -8.22
CA PHE A 278 8.47 -20.00 -7.69
C PHE A 278 8.64 -20.62 -6.27
N GLY A 279 7.60 -21.21 -5.68
CA GLY A 279 7.64 -21.79 -4.33
C GLY A 279 7.75 -20.77 -3.17
N ASN A 280 8.26 -19.57 -3.44
CA ASN A 280 8.56 -18.52 -2.45
C ASN A 280 7.44 -17.49 -2.27
N GLY A 281 6.32 -17.61 -3.00
CA GLY A 281 5.24 -16.61 -2.98
C GLY A 281 4.68 -16.33 -1.58
N LYS A 282 4.64 -17.35 -0.70
CA LYS A 282 4.20 -17.18 0.70
C LYS A 282 5.20 -16.35 1.53
N ALA A 283 6.50 -16.57 1.36
CA ALA A 283 7.55 -15.82 2.07
C ALA A 283 7.60 -14.37 1.57
N THR A 284 7.59 -14.17 0.25
CA THR A 284 7.53 -12.85 -0.40
C THR A 284 6.30 -12.04 0.03
N LEU A 285 5.13 -12.68 0.11
CA LEU A 285 3.92 -12.01 0.58
C LEU A 285 3.92 -11.76 2.09
N ASP A 286 4.70 -12.51 2.87
CA ASP A 286 4.81 -12.30 4.31
C ASP A 286 5.79 -11.18 4.67
N ASN A 287 6.94 -11.09 3.98
CA ASN A 287 7.93 -10.06 4.25
C ASN A 287 7.45 -8.65 3.88
N GLY A 288 6.62 -8.51 2.84
CA GLY A 288 6.06 -7.22 2.43
C GLY A 288 7.06 -6.25 1.78
N TYR A 289 8.09 -6.75 1.09
CA TYR A 289 9.16 -5.93 0.49
C TYR A 289 8.65 -4.77 -0.40
N GLY A 290 7.65 -4.99 -1.25
CA GLY A 290 7.08 -3.89 -2.04
C GLY A 290 6.48 -2.75 -1.19
N MET A 291 5.95 -3.06 -0.01
CA MET A 291 5.48 -2.04 0.94
C MET A 291 6.65 -1.31 1.60
N PHE A 292 7.71 -2.05 1.94
CA PHE A 292 8.95 -1.51 2.48
C PHE A 292 9.60 -0.51 1.53
N ILE A 293 9.76 -0.85 0.25
CA ILE A 293 10.30 0.04 -0.78
C ILE A 293 9.49 1.34 -0.88
N ASN A 294 8.16 1.25 -0.91
CA ASN A 294 7.32 2.46 -0.90
C ASN A 294 7.52 3.30 0.37
N PHE A 295 7.75 2.66 1.52
CA PHE A 295 8.00 3.39 2.77
C PHE A 295 9.35 4.09 2.78
N LEU A 296 10.35 3.42 2.24
CA LEU A 296 11.70 3.94 2.12
C LEU A 296 11.73 5.13 1.14
N GLU A 297 11.08 5.00 -0.02
CA GLU A 297 10.98 6.04 -1.05
C GLU A 297 10.47 7.38 -0.51
N TYR A 298 9.29 7.39 0.13
CA TYR A 298 8.77 8.67 0.64
C TYR A 298 9.56 9.19 1.84
N LYS A 299 10.19 8.33 2.65
CA LYS A 299 10.95 8.78 3.83
C LYS A 299 12.31 9.36 3.50
N LEU A 300 12.99 8.77 2.51
CA LEU A 300 14.21 9.34 1.93
C LEU A 300 13.87 10.67 1.29
N LYS A 301 12.83 10.72 0.45
CA LYS A 301 12.37 11.98 -0.16
C LYS A 301 12.01 13.06 0.86
N ASP A 302 11.31 12.71 1.95
CA ASP A 302 10.98 13.62 3.05
C ASP A 302 12.24 14.23 3.73
N ARG A 303 13.43 13.62 3.53
CA ARG A 303 14.73 14.03 4.09
C ARG A 303 15.71 14.55 3.03
N GLY A 304 15.27 14.71 1.78
CA GLY A 304 16.12 15.10 0.66
C GLY A 304 17.06 14.01 0.14
N GLY A 305 16.81 12.76 0.52
CA GLY A 305 17.53 11.59 0.03
C GLY A 305 16.85 10.90 -1.15
N TYR A 306 17.51 9.85 -1.66
CA TYR A 306 17.16 9.19 -2.92
C TYR A 306 16.99 7.69 -2.77
N LEU A 307 15.98 7.15 -3.47
CA LEU A 307 15.84 5.72 -3.68
C LEU A 307 16.12 5.42 -5.15
N ILE A 308 17.18 4.67 -5.42
CA ILE A 308 17.60 4.29 -6.76
C ILE A 308 17.20 2.86 -7.03
N LYS A 309 16.59 2.63 -8.19
CA LYS A 309 16.23 1.30 -8.66
C LYS A 309 17.17 0.92 -9.80
N VAL A 310 18.14 0.06 -9.52
CA VAL A 310 19.06 -0.46 -10.55
C VAL A 310 18.33 -1.40 -11.50
N ASP A 311 18.82 -1.52 -12.72
CA ASP A 311 18.20 -2.38 -13.74
C ASP A 311 18.13 -3.83 -13.24
N LYS A 312 16.99 -4.49 -13.46
CA LYS A 312 16.74 -5.88 -13.04
C LYS A 312 17.63 -6.92 -13.75
N TRP A 313 18.25 -6.55 -14.86
CA TRP A 313 19.16 -7.38 -15.64
C TRP A 313 20.62 -7.15 -15.28
N PHE A 314 20.91 -6.16 -14.42
CA PHE A 314 22.24 -5.96 -13.88
C PHE A 314 22.66 -7.22 -13.12
N PRO A 315 23.80 -7.85 -13.46
CA PRO A 315 24.20 -9.14 -12.90
C PRO A 315 24.83 -9.01 -11.50
N SER A 316 24.15 -8.31 -10.58
CA SER A 316 24.57 -8.01 -9.20
C SER A 316 25.15 -9.22 -8.47
N SER A 317 24.43 -10.35 -8.49
CA SER A 317 24.82 -11.57 -7.77
C SER A 317 25.86 -12.42 -8.52
N GLN A 318 26.21 -12.08 -9.77
CA GLN A 318 27.16 -12.84 -10.59
C GLN A 318 28.53 -12.15 -10.68
N LEU A 319 28.60 -10.85 -10.41
CA LEU A 319 29.84 -10.07 -10.42
C LEU A 319 30.57 -10.20 -9.09
N CYS A 320 31.88 -10.39 -9.10
CA CYS A 320 32.70 -10.21 -7.91
C CYS A 320 32.79 -8.72 -7.57
N HIS A 321 32.36 -8.31 -6.37
CA HIS A 321 32.46 -6.91 -5.97
C HIS A 321 33.90 -6.40 -5.82
N TRP A 322 34.88 -7.30 -5.66
CA TRP A 322 36.31 -6.94 -5.58
C TRP A 322 36.95 -6.63 -6.93
N CYS A 323 36.64 -7.41 -7.97
CA CYS A 323 37.37 -7.37 -9.24
C CYS A 323 36.49 -7.29 -10.51
N GLY A 324 35.16 -7.33 -10.36
CA GLY A 324 34.23 -7.29 -11.49
C GLY A 324 34.12 -8.59 -12.29
N TYR A 325 34.82 -9.67 -11.93
CA TYR A 325 34.70 -10.96 -12.62
C TYR A 325 33.27 -11.48 -12.58
N ARG A 326 32.70 -11.82 -13.75
CA ARG A 326 31.35 -12.37 -13.87
C ARG A 326 31.39 -13.90 -13.85
N SER A 327 30.97 -14.50 -12.74
CA SER A 327 30.90 -15.95 -12.58
C SER A 327 29.66 -16.55 -13.27
N PRO A 328 29.82 -17.44 -14.27
CA PRO A 328 28.70 -18.12 -14.93
C PRO A 328 27.96 -19.09 -13.99
N ASN A 329 28.66 -19.65 -13.01
CA ASN A 329 28.14 -20.68 -12.11
C ASN A 329 27.06 -20.14 -11.17
N LEU A 330 27.11 -18.84 -10.86
CA LEU A 330 26.14 -18.16 -9.98
C LEU A 330 24.75 -17.97 -10.62
N LYS A 331 24.52 -18.49 -11.83
CA LYS A 331 23.18 -18.73 -12.36
C LYS A 331 22.42 -19.78 -11.53
N ASP A 332 23.12 -20.72 -10.90
CA ASP A 332 22.51 -21.67 -9.98
C ASP A 332 22.18 -20.99 -8.64
N LEU A 333 20.88 -20.91 -8.33
CA LEU A 333 20.41 -20.22 -7.13
C LEU A 333 20.81 -20.91 -5.82
N ARG A 334 21.19 -22.19 -5.87
CA ARG A 334 21.61 -22.99 -4.72
C ARG A 334 23.01 -22.62 -4.23
N ILE A 335 23.82 -21.99 -5.08
CA ILE A 335 25.14 -21.50 -4.69
C ILE A 335 24.95 -20.23 -3.86
N ARG A 336 25.33 -20.31 -2.58
CA ARG A 336 25.20 -19.23 -1.59
C ARG A 336 26.54 -18.62 -1.20
N ARG A 337 27.61 -19.41 -1.27
CA ARG A 337 29.00 -18.98 -1.12
C ARG A 337 29.81 -19.47 -2.30
N TRP A 338 30.81 -18.70 -2.71
CA TRP A 338 31.65 -19.02 -3.86
C TRP A 338 33.03 -18.37 -3.74
N ASP A 339 33.98 -18.90 -4.50
CA ASP A 339 35.35 -18.39 -4.58
C ASP A 339 35.57 -17.74 -5.94
N CYS A 340 36.17 -16.55 -5.96
CA CYS A 340 36.45 -15.84 -7.20
C CYS A 340 37.74 -16.39 -7.85
N PRO A 341 37.68 -17.01 -9.04
CA PRO A 341 38.85 -17.58 -9.68
C PRO A 341 39.82 -16.52 -10.22
N TYR A 342 39.36 -15.26 -10.36
CA TYR A 342 40.16 -14.18 -10.93
C TYR A 342 40.97 -13.43 -9.88
N CYS A 343 40.37 -13.05 -8.75
CA CYS A 343 41.05 -12.29 -7.70
C CYS A 343 41.42 -13.12 -6.46
N GLY A 344 41.07 -14.41 -6.42
CA GLY A 344 41.44 -15.33 -5.34
C GLY A 344 40.64 -15.18 -4.03
N HIS A 345 39.71 -14.23 -3.92
CA HIS A 345 38.85 -14.11 -2.74
C HIS A 345 37.93 -15.32 -2.58
N THR A 346 37.96 -15.94 -1.41
CA THR A 346 37.19 -17.16 -1.09
C THR A 346 36.01 -16.90 -0.16
N GLY A 347 35.00 -17.76 -0.19
CA GLY A 347 33.88 -17.77 0.76
C GLY A 347 32.93 -16.59 0.63
N ILE A 348 32.89 -15.94 -0.53
CA ILE A 348 32.09 -14.74 -0.79
C ILE A 348 30.60 -15.08 -0.63
N ASP A 349 29.92 -14.46 0.33
CA ASP A 349 28.47 -14.55 0.45
C ASP A 349 27.79 -13.87 -0.73
N ARG A 350 26.90 -14.61 -1.40
CA ARG A 350 26.29 -14.17 -2.65
C ARG A 350 25.35 -12.98 -2.50
N ASP A 351 24.55 -12.93 -1.42
CA ASP A 351 23.58 -11.84 -1.24
C ASP A 351 24.29 -10.57 -0.80
N TRP A 352 25.27 -10.69 0.11
CA TRP A 352 26.12 -9.56 0.50
C TRP A 352 26.88 -8.99 -0.69
N ASN A 353 27.48 -9.85 -1.52
CA ASN A 353 28.14 -9.44 -2.75
C ASN A 353 27.18 -8.73 -3.72
N ALA A 354 25.96 -9.23 -3.87
CA ALA A 354 24.94 -8.59 -4.68
C ALA A 354 24.59 -7.19 -4.13
N ALA A 355 24.42 -7.05 -2.82
CA ALA A 355 24.12 -5.77 -2.17
C ALA A 355 25.22 -4.72 -2.40
N ILE A 356 26.49 -5.10 -2.32
CA ILE A 356 27.63 -4.21 -2.65
C ILE A 356 27.57 -3.80 -4.14
N ASN A 357 27.38 -4.74 -5.06
CA ASN A 357 27.30 -4.42 -6.48
C ASN A 357 26.11 -3.50 -6.81
N ILE A 358 24.96 -3.68 -6.15
CA ILE A 358 23.79 -2.80 -6.28
C ILE A 358 24.10 -1.39 -5.78
N LYS A 359 24.83 -1.25 -4.67
CA LYS A 359 25.31 0.05 -4.16
C LYS A 359 26.17 0.76 -5.21
N VAL A 360 27.18 0.07 -5.75
CA VAL A 360 28.11 0.60 -6.75
C VAL A 360 27.37 1.01 -8.03
N GLU A 361 26.50 0.16 -8.56
CA GLU A 361 25.75 0.46 -9.79
C GLU A 361 24.78 1.63 -9.60
N GLY A 362 24.16 1.73 -8.42
CA GLY A 362 23.28 2.85 -8.11
C GLY A 362 24.03 4.18 -8.02
N LEU A 363 25.23 4.20 -7.42
CA LEU A 363 26.10 5.39 -7.39
C LEU A 363 26.52 5.81 -8.80
N ARG A 364 26.97 4.86 -9.63
CA ARG A 364 27.31 5.12 -11.04
C ARG A 364 26.14 5.74 -11.81
N SER A 365 24.93 5.27 -11.54
CA SER A 365 23.71 5.79 -12.17
C SER A 365 23.38 7.23 -11.75
N LEU A 366 23.76 7.66 -10.55
CA LEU A 366 23.60 9.06 -10.11
C LEU A 366 24.63 9.98 -10.77
N GLU A 367 25.88 9.55 -10.87
CA GLU A 367 26.95 10.37 -11.48
C GLU A 367 26.72 10.60 -12.98
N SER A 368 25.98 9.69 -13.62
CA SER A 368 25.67 9.73 -15.05
C SER A 368 24.36 10.48 -15.38
N ALA A 369 23.62 10.95 -14.38
CA ALA A 369 22.30 11.57 -14.52
C ALA A 369 22.36 13.07 -14.24
#